data_AF-A0A1Z9ASC0-F1
#
_entry.id   AF-A0A1Z9ASC0-F1
#
_cell.length_a   1.000
_cell.length_b   1.000
_cell.length_c   1.000
_cell.angle_alpha   90.00
_cell.angle_beta   90.00
_cell.angle_gamma   90.00
#
_symmetry.space_group_name_H-M   'P 1'
#
loop_
_entity.id
_entity.type
_entity.pdbx_description
1 polymer ?
#
loop_
_entity_poly.entity_id
_entity_poly.type
_entity_poly.pdbx_seq_one_letter_code
_entity_poly.pdbx_strand_id
1 'polypeptide(L)'
;MSELGQCAKPDPSWLAMSVVCFTLGSMDVLTEPELKACFKDEDDIWFPDLSVIEWADLDFLGWVHPSGHLGYIATRSPNDGRLRGIVLRRFERPTRRVRLDMCSLCHHVHSSGGTAMFSITELGSRGRRSISNVVCSDLACSLRVRNKLNPSSLMQETLYIEAKVWRILQHLHRWLARTKYI
;
A
#
# COMPACT_ATOMS: atom_id res chain seq x y z
N MET A 1 -20.32 28.31 -46.87
CA MET A 1 -19.21 27.54 -46.25
C MET A 1 -18.43 28.51 -45.39
N SER A 2 -18.43 28.50 -44.07
CA SER A 2 -19.03 27.64 -43.05
C SER A 2 -18.87 28.39 -41.73
N GLU A 3 -19.95 28.51 -40.97
CA GLU A 3 -20.01 29.15 -39.66
C GLU A 3 -19.03 28.51 -38.66
N LEU A 4 -18.25 29.34 -37.97
CA LEU A 4 -17.43 28.92 -36.84
C LEU A 4 -18.35 28.71 -35.63
N GLY A 5 -18.71 27.45 -35.40
CA GLY A 5 -19.47 27.02 -34.24
C GLY A 5 -18.74 27.39 -32.94
N GLN A 6 -19.39 28.22 -32.13
CA GLN A 6 -19.00 28.50 -30.77
C GLN A 6 -19.07 27.22 -29.93
N CYS A 7 -17.93 26.82 -29.37
CA CYS A 7 -17.81 25.73 -28.42
C CYS A 7 -18.49 26.18 -27.12
N ALA A 8 -19.70 25.68 -26.87
CA ALA A 8 -20.40 25.86 -25.61
C ALA A 8 -19.54 25.29 -24.47
N LYS A 9 -19.14 26.13 -23.52
CA LYS A 9 -18.40 25.71 -22.33
C LYS A 9 -19.31 24.79 -21.51
N PRO A 10 -18.83 23.61 -21.09
CA PRO A 10 -19.64 22.72 -20.25
C PRO A 10 -19.92 23.39 -18.90
N ASP A 11 -21.20 23.37 -18.52
CA ASP A 11 -21.76 23.81 -17.26
C ASP A 11 -21.08 23.08 -16.07
N PRO A 12 -20.60 23.79 -15.03
CA PRO A 12 -19.84 23.19 -13.93
C PRO A 12 -20.71 22.48 -12.89
N SER A 13 -22.02 22.32 -13.11
CA SER A 13 -22.93 21.69 -12.16
C SER A 13 -22.62 20.21 -11.84
N TRP A 14 -21.83 19.50 -12.65
CA TRP A 14 -21.34 18.15 -12.33
C TRP A 14 -20.24 18.13 -11.25
N LEU A 15 -19.57 19.27 -10.97
CA LEU A 15 -18.57 19.38 -9.90
C LEU A 15 -19.21 19.42 -8.50
N ALA A 16 -20.53 19.66 -8.40
CA ALA A 16 -21.23 19.78 -7.13
C ALA A 16 -21.69 18.44 -6.52
N MET A 17 -21.67 17.33 -7.27
CA MET A 17 -22.03 15.99 -6.79
C MET A 17 -20.84 15.03 -6.62
N SER A 18 -19.61 15.56 -6.55
CA SER A 18 -18.41 14.76 -6.26
C SER A 18 -17.44 15.51 -5.35
N VAL A 19 -17.98 16.17 -4.32
CA VAL A 19 -17.21 16.72 -3.19
C VAL A 19 -16.88 15.59 -2.19
N VAL A 20 -16.48 14.43 -2.71
CA VAL A 20 -15.45 13.64 -2.03
C VAL A 20 -14.18 14.12 -2.68
N CYS A 21 -13.62 15.18 -2.10
CA CYS A 21 -12.24 15.57 -2.35
C CYS A 21 -11.43 14.28 -2.31
N PHE A 22 -10.91 13.87 -3.47
CA PHE A 22 -9.99 12.75 -3.63
C PHE A 22 -8.71 13.17 -2.90
N THR A 23 -8.70 13.10 -1.58
CA THR A 23 -7.52 13.25 -0.75
C THR A 23 -6.60 12.12 -1.17
N LEU A 24 -5.64 12.46 -2.04
CA LEU A 24 -4.75 11.52 -2.68
C LEU A 24 -3.91 10.82 -1.60
N GLY A 25 -4.38 9.66 -1.14
CA GLY A 25 -3.59 8.72 -0.33
C GLY A 25 -3.53 8.98 1.17
N SER A 26 -4.57 9.53 1.81
CA SER A 26 -4.65 9.52 3.28
C SER A 26 -5.73 8.55 3.73
N MET A 27 -5.41 7.69 4.70
CA MET A 27 -6.37 6.78 5.31
C MET A 27 -7.13 7.48 6.42
N ASP A 28 -8.43 7.20 6.49
CA ASP A 28 -9.23 7.56 7.65
C ASP A 28 -8.77 6.76 8.87
N VAL A 29 -8.97 7.32 10.07
CA VAL A 29 -8.72 6.61 11.32
C VAL A 29 -9.62 5.38 11.37
N LEU A 30 -9.03 4.20 11.54
CA LEU A 30 -9.78 2.95 11.66
C LEU A 30 -9.70 2.40 13.08
N THR A 31 -10.82 1.86 13.54
CA THR A 31 -10.90 1.12 14.79
C THR A 31 -10.54 -0.36 14.57
N GLU A 32 -10.16 -1.06 15.64
CA GLU A 32 -9.85 -2.50 15.57
C GLU A 32 -11.00 -3.34 14.99
N PRO A 33 -12.29 -3.13 15.36
CA PRO A 33 -13.40 -3.86 14.75
C PRO A 33 -13.55 -3.62 13.25
N GLU A 34 -13.37 -2.39 12.78
CA GLU A 34 -13.41 -2.05 11.36
C GLU A 34 -12.27 -2.72 10.60
N LEU A 35 -11.06 -2.69 11.18
CA LEU A 35 -9.89 -3.32 10.60
C LEU A 35 -10.06 -4.84 10.54
N LYS A 36 -10.60 -5.46 11.60
CA LYS A 36 -10.91 -6.90 11.65
C LYS A 36 -11.95 -7.29 10.59
N ALA A 37 -12.99 -6.49 10.40
CA ALA A 37 -14.03 -6.73 9.40
C ALA A 37 -13.51 -6.72 7.94
N CYS A 38 -12.30 -6.20 7.70
CA CYS A 38 -11.71 -6.15 6.37
C CYS A 38 -11.07 -7.48 5.94
N PHE A 39 -10.83 -8.39 6.87
CA PHE A 39 -10.28 -9.71 6.61
C PHE A 39 -11.43 -10.72 6.50
N LYS A 40 -11.44 -11.53 5.44
CA LYS A 40 -12.59 -12.41 5.14
C LYS A 40 -12.59 -13.72 5.91
N ASP A 41 -11.43 -14.36 6.02
CA ASP A 41 -11.30 -15.79 6.38
C ASP A 41 -10.30 -16.02 7.53
N GLU A 42 -9.94 -14.96 8.29
CA GLU A 42 -8.87 -15.01 9.30
C GLU A 42 -9.40 -14.47 10.64
N ASP A 43 -9.54 -15.38 11.60
CA ASP A 43 -10.17 -15.08 12.91
C ASP A 43 -9.17 -14.55 13.94
N ASP A 44 -7.89 -14.93 13.82
CA ASP A 44 -6.81 -14.62 14.76
C ASP A 44 -5.77 -13.70 14.12
N ILE A 45 -6.11 -12.40 14.10
CA ILE A 45 -5.24 -11.34 13.60
C ILE A 45 -4.70 -10.57 14.78
N TRP A 46 -3.38 -10.50 14.86
CA TRP A 46 -2.72 -9.61 15.80
C TRP A 46 -2.76 -8.18 15.27
N PHE A 47 -3.21 -7.24 16.09
CA PHE A 47 -3.22 -5.81 15.76
C PHE A 47 -2.12 -5.07 16.53
N PRO A 48 -1.45 -4.09 15.88
CA PRO A 48 -0.59 -3.17 16.58
C PRO A 48 -1.44 -2.18 17.39
N ASP A 49 -0.81 -1.43 18.29
CA ASP A 49 -1.47 -0.31 18.96
C ASP A 49 -1.88 0.74 17.92
N LEU A 50 -3.18 0.86 17.66
CA LEU A 50 -3.74 1.78 16.66
C LEU A 50 -3.72 3.24 17.13
N SER A 51 -3.54 3.49 18.43
CA SER A 51 -3.56 4.84 19.00
C SER A 51 -2.30 5.66 18.69
N VAL A 52 -1.19 4.98 18.39
CA VAL A 52 0.11 5.59 18.05
C VAL A 52 0.33 5.74 16.54
N ILE A 53 -0.66 5.37 15.72
CA ILE A 53 -0.55 5.40 14.27
C ILE A 53 -0.93 6.79 13.73
N GLU A 54 -0.02 7.40 13.00
CA GLU A 54 -0.24 8.65 12.26
C GLU A 54 -1.00 8.38 10.95
N TRP A 55 -2.31 8.20 11.05
CA TRP A 55 -3.20 7.85 9.91
C TRP A 55 -3.10 8.81 8.73
N ALA A 56 -2.88 10.10 9.00
CA ALA A 56 -2.77 11.14 7.98
C ALA A 56 -1.64 10.88 6.96
N ASP A 57 -0.60 10.15 7.35
CA ASP A 57 0.57 9.84 6.53
C ASP A 57 0.51 8.48 5.84
N LEU A 58 -0.59 7.74 6.00
CA LEU A 58 -0.75 6.40 5.46
C LEU A 58 -1.59 6.41 4.20
N ASP A 59 -1.07 5.80 3.14
CA ASP A 59 -1.83 5.49 1.92
C ASP A 59 -2.42 4.08 1.98
N PHE A 60 -1.72 3.20 2.70
CA PHE A 60 -2.17 1.89 3.15
C PHE A 60 -1.54 1.62 4.52
N LEU A 61 -2.20 0.80 5.34
CA LEU A 61 -1.66 0.38 6.62
C LEU A 61 -0.99 -0.98 6.44
N GLY A 62 0.26 -1.09 6.85
CA GLY A 62 1.01 -2.34 6.85
C GLY A 62 1.66 -2.58 8.21
N TRP A 63 1.59 -3.82 8.71
CA TRP A 63 2.22 -4.21 9.96
C TRP A 63 2.69 -5.65 9.94
N VAL A 64 3.58 -6.01 10.87
CA VAL A 64 4.21 -7.33 10.96
C VAL A 64 3.84 -7.97 12.28
N HIS A 65 3.49 -9.26 12.25
CA HIS A 65 3.21 -10.02 13.45
C HIS A 65 4.47 -10.14 14.33
N PRO A 66 4.39 -10.12 15.67
CA PRO A 66 5.53 -10.26 16.57
C PRO A 66 6.37 -11.53 16.34
N SER A 67 5.76 -12.60 15.81
CA SER A 67 6.46 -13.83 15.41
C SER A 67 7.39 -13.67 14.21
N GLY A 68 7.30 -12.56 13.47
CA GLY A 68 8.14 -12.25 12.32
C GLY A 68 7.82 -13.01 11.03
N HIS A 69 6.92 -14.00 11.06
CA HIS A 69 6.59 -14.84 9.89
C HIS A 69 5.34 -14.40 9.12
N LEU A 70 4.56 -13.48 9.68
CA LEU A 70 3.36 -12.93 9.06
C LEU A 70 3.45 -11.41 8.94
N GLY A 71 2.88 -10.89 7.88
CA GLY A 71 2.59 -9.47 7.74
C GLY A 71 1.16 -9.26 7.30
N TYR A 72 0.67 -8.05 7.46
CA TYR A 72 -0.71 -7.69 7.17
C TYR A 72 -0.72 -6.37 6.42
N ILE A 73 -1.64 -6.24 5.46
CA ILE A 73 -1.91 -5.00 4.76
C ILE A 73 -3.41 -4.72 4.83
N ALA A 74 -3.77 -3.49 5.17
CA ALA A 74 -5.09 -2.93 4.97
C ALA A 74 -5.02 -1.79 3.95
N THR A 75 -5.77 -1.91 2.86
CA THR A 75 -5.80 -0.91 1.78
C THR A 75 -7.20 -0.79 1.20
N ARG A 76 -7.54 0.38 0.66
CA ARG A 76 -8.78 0.55 -0.11
C ARG A 76 -8.60 -0.04 -1.51
N SER A 77 -9.60 -0.76 -2.00
CA SER A 77 -9.61 -1.24 -3.37
C SER A 77 -9.86 -0.08 -4.35
N PRO A 78 -9.11 0.01 -5.46
CA PRO A 78 -9.36 1.01 -6.50
C PRO A 78 -10.65 0.74 -7.28
N ASN A 79 -11.22 -0.48 -7.19
CA ASN A 79 -12.38 -0.90 -7.97
C ASN A 79 -13.71 -0.50 -7.30
N ASP A 80 -13.82 -0.68 -5.98
CA ASP A 80 -15.05 -0.47 -5.22
C ASP A 80 -14.89 0.47 -4.02
N GLY A 81 -13.68 0.99 -3.76
CA GLY A 81 -13.36 1.86 -2.63
C GLY A 81 -13.41 1.18 -1.25
N ARG A 82 -13.74 -0.12 -1.19
CA ARG A 82 -13.89 -0.86 0.06
C ARG A 82 -12.53 -1.15 0.66
N LEU A 83 -12.48 -1.13 1.99
CA LEU A 83 -11.29 -1.51 2.74
C LEU A 83 -11.11 -3.04 2.69
N ARG A 84 -9.88 -3.48 2.45
CA ARG A 84 -9.50 -4.88 2.27
C ARG A 84 -8.30 -5.20 3.13
N GLY A 85 -8.42 -6.23 3.95
CA GLY A 85 -7.34 -6.80 4.76
C GLY A 85 -6.73 -8.02 4.05
N ILE A 86 -5.41 -8.07 3.97
CA ILE A 86 -4.66 -9.14 3.34
C ILE A 86 -3.58 -9.65 4.29
N VAL A 87 -3.56 -10.96 4.51
CA VAL A 87 -2.49 -11.64 5.24
C VAL A 87 -1.39 -12.08 4.28
N LEU A 88 -0.15 -11.80 4.67
CA LEU A 88 1.06 -12.06 3.92
C LEU A 88 1.95 -13.03 4.70
N ARG A 89 2.57 -13.98 3.99
CA ARG A 89 3.69 -14.75 4.56
C ARG A 89 4.99 -13.98 4.38
N ARG A 90 5.72 -13.76 5.47
CA ARG A 90 6.98 -13.02 5.50
C ARG A 90 8.17 -13.98 5.54
N PHE A 91 9.10 -13.77 4.62
CA PHE A 91 10.37 -14.48 4.54
C PHE A 91 11.50 -13.47 4.65
N GLU A 92 12.22 -13.50 5.77
CA GLU A 92 13.41 -12.67 5.96
C GLU A 92 14.53 -13.13 5.04
N ARG A 93 15.25 -12.16 4.46
CA ARG A 93 16.36 -12.46 3.57
C ARG A 93 17.65 -12.53 4.41
N PRO A 94 18.49 -13.57 4.21
CA PRO A 94 19.71 -13.71 4.99
C PRO A 94 20.67 -12.54 4.75
N THR A 95 21.14 -11.94 5.84
CA THR A 95 21.99 -10.73 5.89
C THR A 95 23.49 -11.02 5.68
N ARG A 96 23.86 -12.25 5.30
CA ARG A 96 25.24 -12.76 5.27
C ARG A 96 26.21 -12.03 4.32
N ARG A 97 25.73 -11.10 3.48
CA ARG A 97 26.58 -10.19 2.69
C ARG A 97 25.97 -8.79 2.70
N VAL A 98 26.84 -7.77 2.70
CA VAL A 98 26.40 -6.39 2.44
C VAL A 98 25.77 -6.36 1.06
N ARG A 99 24.44 -6.17 1.04
CA ARG A 99 23.64 -6.06 -0.18
C ARG A 99 22.80 -4.80 -0.07
N LEU A 100 22.65 -4.14 -1.21
CA LEU A 100 21.66 -3.09 -1.38
C LEU A 100 20.41 -3.75 -1.90
N ASP A 101 19.34 -3.67 -1.11
CA ASP A 101 18.03 -4.17 -1.49
C ASP A 101 17.09 -2.99 -1.68
N MET A 102 16.45 -2.94 -2.84
CA MET A 102 15.46 -1.92 -3.16
C MET A 102 14.06 -2.47 -2.92
N CYS A 103 13.25 -1.72 -2.16
CA CYS A 103 11.83 -2.04 -1.99
C CYS A 103 11.07 -1.83 -3.31
N SER A 104 10.30 -2.82 -3.75
CA SER A 104 9.54 -2.72 -5.00
C SER A 104 8.35 -1.76 -4.96
N LEU A 105 7.93 -1.30 -3.78
CA LEU A 105 6.82 -0.32 -3.63
C LEU A 105 7.35 1.12 -3.56
N CYS A 106 8.12 1.43 -2.51
CA CYS A 106 8.58 2.80 -2.24
C CYS A 106 9.92 3.14 -2.91
N HIS A 107 10.59 2.17 -3.55
CA HIS A 107 11.92 2.32 -4.16
C HIS A 107 13.02 2.79 -3.19
N HIS A 108 12.78 2.74 -1.88
CA HIS A 108 13.81 3.00 -0.88
C HIS A 108 14.89 1.91 -0.96
N VAL A 109 16.15 2.34 -0.99
CA VAL A 109 17.32 1.45 -1.04
C VAL A 109 17.83 1.26 0.38
N HIS A 110 17.64 0.06 0.91
CA HIS A 110 18.10 -0.31 2.23
C HIS A 110 19.54 -0.82 2.19
N SER A 111 20.29 -0.51 3.25
CA SER A 111 21.42 -1.34 3.66
C SER A 111 20.92 -2.70 4.17
N SER A 112 21.81 -3.69 4.23
CA SER A 112 21.51 -5.10 4.56
C SER A 112 20.40 -5.27 5.62
N GLY A 113 19.36 -6.06 5.31
CA GLY A 113 18.30 -6.43 6.25
C GLY A 113 17.06 -5.51 6.29
N GLY A 114 17.02 -4.42 5.51
CA GLY A 114 15.85 -3.52 5.49
C GLY A 114 14.67 -3.97 4.62
N THR A 115 14.80 -5.07 3.87
CA THR A 115 13.72 -5.64 3.05
C THR A 115 13.40 -7.08 3.46
N ALA A 116 12.16 -7.50 3.23
CA ALA A 116 11.73 -8.89 3.35
C ALA A 116 10.93 -9.29 2.12
N MET A 117 10.90 -10.59 1.83
CA MET A 117 10.01 -11.12 0.80
C MET A 117 8.65 -11.42 1.43
N PHE A 118 7.60 -10.82 0.90
CA PHE A 118 6.23 -11.12 1.30
C PHE A 118 5.53 -11.88 0.19
N SER A 119 4.84 -12.95 0.55
CA SER A 119 4.15 -13.85 -0.37
C SER A 119 2.67 -13.93 -0.06
N ILE A 120 1.85 -13.91 -1.10
CA ILE A 120 0.40 -14.00 -1.04
C ILE A 120 -0.03 -15.18 -1.89
N THR A 121 -0.84 -16.06 -1.34
CA THR A 121 -1.47 -17.14 -2.10
C THR A 121 -2.66 -16.60 -2.87
N GLU A 122 -2.72 -16.84 -4.19
CA GLU A 122 -3.83 -16.43 -5.05
C GLU A 122 -5.14 -17.08 -4.56
N LEU A 123 -6.20 -16.28 -4.39
CA LEU A 123 -7.51 -16.78 -3.99
C LEU A 123 -8.04 -17.80 -4.99
N GLY A 124 -8.57 -18.92 -4.47
CA GLY A 124 -9.07 -20.03 -5.28
C GLY A 124 -7.97 -20.91 -5.90
N SER A 125 -6.68 -20.62 -5.73
CA SER A 125 -5.59 -21.46 -6.26
C SER A 125 -5.34 -22.75 -5.47
N ARG A 126 -5.96 -22.89 -4.28
CA ARG A 126 -5.71 -23.96 -3.30
C ARG A 126 -4.22 -24.09 -2.94
N GLY A 127 -3.53 -22.95 -2.76
CA GLY A 127 -2.11 -22.94 -2.39
C GLY A 127 -1.13 -23.14 -3.55
N ARG A 128 -1.60 -23.44 -4.76
CA ARG A 128 -0.72 -23.79 -5.89
C ARG A 128 -0.03 -22.61 -6.54
N ARG A 129 -0.57 -21.40 -6.38
CA ARG A 129 0.02 -20.19 -6.95
C ARG A 129 0.18 -19.16 -5.85
N SER A 130 1.42 -18.73 -5.66
CA SER A 130 1.75 -17.65 -4.73
C SER A 130 2.54 -16.58 -5.47
N ILE A 131 2.23 -15.32 -5.18
CA ILE A 131 2.85 -14.16 -5.79
C ILE A 131 3.59 -13.42 -4.70
N SER A 132 4.90 -13.29 -4.88
CA SER A 132 5.79 -12.67 -3.90
C SER A 132 6.40 -11.37 -4.41
N ASN A 133 6.59 -10.42 -3.51
CA ASN A 133 7.34 -9.19 -3.76
C ASN A 133 8.35 -8.94 -2.63
N VAL A 134 9.45 -8.26 -2.98
CA VAL A 134 10.43 -7.79 -2.00
C VAL A 134 10.10 -6.35 -1.63
N VAL A 135 9.71 -6.14 -0.38
CA VAL A 135 9.27 -4.83 0.12
C VAL A 135 9.94 -4.53 1.47
N CYS A 136 9.72 -3.33 2.01
CA CYS A 136 10.23 -2.94 3.32
C CYS A 136 9.86 -3.99 4.38
N SER A 137 10.82 -4.36 5.22
CA SER A 137 10.66 -5.46 6.18
C SER A 137 9.58 -5.20 7.25
N ASP A 138 9.20 -3.94 7.45
CA ASP A 138 8.19 -3.43 8.39
C ASP A 138 6.90 -2.92 7.69
N LEU A 139 6.82 -3.04 6.36
CA LEU A 139 5.70 -2.53 5.53
C LEU A 139 5.40 -1.02 5.66
N ALA A 140 6.27 -0.22 6.29
CA ALA A 140 6.07 1.23 6.47
C ALA A 140 6.47 2.05 5.24
N CYS A 141 5.96 1.66 4.05
CA CYS A 141 6.33 2.31 2.78
C CYS A 141 5.76 3.73 2.66
N SER A 142 4.54 3.97 3.13
CA SER A 142 3.89 5.29 3.10
C SER A 142 4.65 6.35 3.91
N LEU A 143 5.22 5.97 5.06
CA LEU A 143 6.06 6.85 5.87
C LEU A 143 7.40 7.14 5.19
N ARG A 144 7.99 6.16 4.51
CA ARG A 144 9.28 6.31 3.81
C ARG A 144 9.22 7.25 2.61
N VAL A 145 8.14 7.21 1.81
CA VAL A 145 8.03 8.16 0.67
C VAL A 145 7.89 9.60 1.12
N ARG A 146 7.35 9.82 2.32
CA ARG A 146 7.24 11.12 2.99
C ARG A 146 8.51 11.49 3.78
N ASN A 147 9.57 10.67 3.71
CA ASN A 147 10.81 10.83 4.47
C ASN A 147 10.61 10.92 6.01
N LYS A 148 9.51 10.38 6.53
CA LYS A 148 9.23 10.37 7.99
C LYS A 148 9.93 9.23 8.73
N LEU A 149 10.41 8.23 8.00
CA LEU A 149 11.11 7.07 8.55
C LEU A 149 12.39 6.81 7.75
N ASN A 150 13.53 6.68 8.44
CA ASN A 150 14.84 6.32 7.86
C ASN A 150 15.16 7.11 6.56
N PRO A 151 15.30 8.45 6.61
CA PRO A 151 15.40 9.29 5.42
C PRO A 151 16.69 9.09 4.60
N SER A 152 17.72 8.46 5.18
CA SER A 152 19.00 8.21 4.52
C SER A 152 18.91 6.98 3.59
N SER A 153 18.26 7.14 2.43
CA SER A 153 18.40 6.18 1.31
C SER A 153 19.72 6.43 0.59
N LEU A 154 20.42 5.36 0.21
CA LEU A 154 21.62 5.46 -0.63
C LEU A 154 21.34 5.97 -2.04
N MET A 155 20.07 5.87 -2.47
CA MET A 155 19.56 6.48 -3.70
C MET A 155 18.30 7.26 -3.36
N GLN A 156 18.34 8.58 -3.46
CA GLN A 156 17.18 9.43 -3.23
C GLN A 156 16.41 9.64 -4.53
N GLU A 157 15.10 9.51 -4.43
CA GLU A 157 14.21 9.74 -5.55
C GLU A 157 13.80 11.22 -5.65
N THR A 158 13.90 11.77 -6.86
CA THR A 158 13.61 13.18 -7.18
C THR A 158 12.14 13.48 -7.50
N LEU A 159 11.27 12.46 -7.56
CA LEU A 159 9.83 12.66 -7.77
C LEU A 159 9.18 13.44 -6.61
N TYR A 160 8.17 14.23 -6.96
CA TYR A 160 7.29 14.89 -6.00
C TYR A 160 6.43 13.86 -5.24
N ILE A 161 5.93 14.25 -4.08
CA ILE A 161 5.34 13.30 -3.11
C ILE A 161 4.11 12.58 -3.68
N GLU A 162 3.22 13.30 -4.37
CA GLU A 162 2.00 12.73 -4.92
C GLU A 162 2.30 11.68 -6.01
N ALA A 163 3.36 11.87 -6.81
CA ALA A 163 3.83 10.85 -7.76
C ALA A 163 4.38 9.60 -7.06
N LYS A 164 5.10 9.77 -5.94
CA LYS A 164 5.60 8.65 -5.12
C LYS A 164 4.45 7.85 -4.51
N VAL A 165 3.44 8.56 -3.97
CA VAL A 165 2.21 7.98 -3.43
C VAL A 165 1.46 7.20 -4.51
N TRP A 166 1.25 7.82 -5.67
CA TRP A 166 0.58 7.16 -6.80
C TRP A 166 1.29 5.87 -7.20
N ARG A 167 2.62 5.89 -7.32
CA ARG A 167 3.39 4.68 -7.65
C ARG A 167 3.20 3.57 -6.62
N ILE A 168 3.33 3.90 -5.33
CA ILE A 168 3.14 2.90 -4.26
C ILE A 168 1.78 2.23 -4.39
N LEU A 169 0.72 3.01 -4.51
CA LEU A 169 -0.64 2.49 -4.61
C LEU A 169 -0.82 1.67 -5.88
N GLN A 170 -0.30 2.12 -7.03
CA GLN A 170 -0.36 1.35 -8.27
C GLN A 170 0.39 0.01 -8.16
N HIS A 171 1.58 -0.01 -7.57
CA HIS A 171 2.34 -1.24 -7.40
C HIS A 171 1.66 -2.20 -6.42
N LEU A 172 1.13 -1.67 -5.30
CA LEU A 172 0.37 -2.43 -4.32
C LEU A 172 -0.89 -3.02 -4.96
N HIS A 173 -1.69 -2.19 -5.64
CA HIS A 173 -2.91 -2.64 -6.28
C HIS A 173 -2.64 -3.67 -7.37
N ARG A 174 -1.60 -3.47 -8.19
CA ARG A 174 -1.20 -4.46 -9.20
C ARG A 174 -0.79 -5.79 -8.58
N TRP A 175 -0.10 -5.76 -7.44
CA TRP A 175 0.25 -6.97 -6.72
C TRP A 175 -1.01 -7.71 -6.23
N LEU A 176 -1.92 -6.99 -5.58
CA LEU A 176 -3.12 -7.56 -4.98
C LEU A 176 -4.16 -8.01 -6.02
N ALA A 177 -4.30 -7.29 -7.13
CA ALA A 177 -5.19 -7.65 -8.23
C ALA A 177 -4.78 -8.98 -8.89
N ARG A 178 -3.47 -9.23 -9.02
CA ARG A 178 -2.97 -10.53 -9.53
C ARG A 178 -3.33 -11.70 -8.60
N THR A 179 -3.53 -11.43 -7.32
CA THR A 179 -3.92 -12.43 -6.31
C THR A 179 -5.43 -12.54 -6.11
N LYS A 180 -6.21 -11.70 -6.83
CA LYS A 180 -7.69 -11.60 -6.79
C LYS A 180 -8.28 -11.13 -5.45
N TYR A 181 -7.50 -10.43 -4.62
CA TYR A 181 -7.99 -9.87 -3.35
C TYR A 181 -8.73 -8.54 -3.53
N ILE A 182 -8.43 -7.82 -4.61
CA ILE A 182 -9.05 -6.54 -4.99
C ILE A 182 -9.50 -6.57 -6.44
#